data_AF-A0A7Y9WG35-F1
#
_entry.id   AF-A0A7Y9WG35-F1
#
_cell.length_a   1.000
_cell.length_b   1.000
_cell.length_c   1.000
_cell.angle_alpha   90.00
_cell.angle_beta   90.00
_cell.angle_gamma   90.00
#
_symmetry.space_group_name_H-M   'P 1'
#
loop_
_entity.id
_entity.type
_entity.pdbx_description
1 polymer ?
#
loop_
_entity_poly.entity_id
_entity_poly.type
_entity_poly.pdbx_seq_one_letter_code
_entity_poly.pdbx_strand_id
1 'polypeptide(L)'
;MQAGRKNVRRVFLAVLILIVCGFVLDLAGVKILLFLIEYKQAIVPSIACVFVIVIVCVIVKAKASQKRKLFTAVFLIMGVYACACLYEFVMPTQYSRCDFYSQKLNGGVKILNGENYKISLCGTGGDDMQSGDEIRLRVFNGAGVLLATRHFSVNWNENFPSSLEYGPDRITYYDNNGSDFEKHLFMPPTALDWVRARMPLFN
;
A
#
# COMPACT_ATOMS: atom_id res chain seq x y z
N MET A 1 -16.14 -54.52 34.36
CA MET A 1 -15.18 -53.79 33.50
C MET A 1 -15.90 -52.97 32.42
N GLN A 2 -16.52 -51.83 32.77
CA GLN A 2 -17.27 -51.00 31.80
C GLN A 2 -16.92 -49.51 31.85
N ALA A 3 -16.11 -49.06 32.82
CA ALA A 3 -15.75 -47.66 32.99
C ALA A 3 -14.65 -47.16 32.02
N GLY A 4 -13.78 -48.04 31.51
CA GLY A 4 -12.66 -47.65 30.64
C GLY A 4 -13.07 -47.29 29.19
N ARG A 5 -14.09 -47.96 28.63
CA ARG A 5 -14.50 -47.79 27.22
C ARG A 5 -15.16 -46.43 26.94
N LYS A 6 -15.82 -45.84 27.94
CA LYS A 6 -16.51 -44.54 27.83
C LYS A 6 -15.51 -43.37 27.81
N ASN A 7 -14.41 -43.47 28.56
CA ASN A 7 -13.37 -42.44 28.57
C ASN A 7 -12.51 -42.47 27.30
N VAL A 8 -12.16 -43.65 26.79
CA VAL A 8 -11.42 -43.78 25.52
C VAL A 8 -12.22 -43.22 24.34
N ARG A 9 -13.54 -43.49 24.28
CA ARG A 9 -14.41 -42.95 23.23
C ARG A 9 -14.56 -41.43 23.29
N ARG A 10 -14.55 -40.83 24.49
CA ARG A 10 -14.58 -39.37 24.68
C ARG A 10 -13.27 -38.69 24.27
N VAL A 11 -12.13 -39.30 24.58
CA VAL A 11 -10.82 -38.80 24.16
C VAL A 11 -10.68 -38.86 22.64
N PHE A 12 -11.08 -39.97 22.01
CA PHE A 12 -11.09 -40.07 20.55
C PHE A 12 -11.99 -39.04 19.88
N LEU A 13 -13.18 -38.78 20.43
CA LEU A 13 -14.08 -37.75 19.89
C LEU A 13 -13.47 -36.35 20.03
N ALA A 14 -12.84 -36.05 21.17
CA ALA A 14 -12.20 -34.75 21.40
C ALA A 14 -11.01 -34.51 20.48
N VAL A 15 -10.17 -35.53 20.24
CA VAL A 15 -9.04 -35.46 19.31
C VAL A 15 -9.54 -35.32 17.87
N LEU A 16 -10.60 -36.04 17.48
CA LEU A 16 -11.21 -35.90 16.15
C LEU A 16 -11.79 -34.50 15.94
N ILE A 17 -12.46 -33.95 16.95
CA ILE A 17 -12.99 -32.58 16.93
C ILE A 17 -11.85 -31.56 16.82
N LEU A 18 -10.73 -31.75 17.54
CA LEU A 18 -9.58 -30.85 17.46
C LEU A 18 -8.89 -30.90 16.08
N ILE A 19 -8.78 -32.08 15.47
CA ILE A 19 -8.21 -32.24 14.12
C ILE A 19 -9.14 -31.60 13.08
N VAL A 20 -10.45 -31.83 13.20
CA VAL A 20 -11.45 -31.22 12.30
C VAL A 20 -11.51 -29.70 12.50
N CYS A 21 -11.49 -29.19 13.73
CA CYS A 21 -11.41 -27.76 14.01
C CYS A 21 -10.11 -27.16 13.49
N GLY A 22 -8.97 -27.84 13.63
CA GLY A 22 -7.68 -27.42 13.07
C GLY A 22 -7.76 -27.28 11.55
N PHE A 23 -8.24 -28.32 10.86
CA PHE A 23 -8.42 -28.30 9.40
C PHE A 23 -9.44 -27.27 8.91
N VAL A 24 -10.54 -27.08 9.64
CA VAL A 24 -11.56 -26.08 9.29
C VAL A 24 -11.05 -24.66 9.53
N LEU A 25 -10.29 -24.41 10.60
CA LEU A 25 -9.63 -23.13 10.85
C LEU A 25 -8.55 -22.84 9.80
N ASP A 26 -7.83 -23.86 9.34
CA ASP A 26 -6.80 -23.72 8.30
C ASP A 26 -7.43 -23.46 6.92
N LEU A 27 -8.46 -24.21 6.53
CA LEU A 27 -9.21 -23.96 5.29
C LEU A 27 -9.96 -22.63 5.30
N ALA A 28 -10.56 -22.25 6.43
CA ALA A 28 -11.19 -20.94 6.58
C ALA A 28 -10.16 -19.82 6.56
N GLY A 29 -8.99 -20.01 7.18
CA GLY A 29 -7.87 -19.08 7.15
C GLY A 29 -7.35 -18.84 5.74
N VAL A 30 -7.16 -19.90 4.95
CA VAL A 30 -6.73 -19.81 3.54
C VAL A 30 -7.81 -19.14 2.67
N LYS A 31 -9.10 -19.45 2.89
CA LYS A 31 -10.19 -18.77 2.18
C LYS A 31 -10.32 -17.30 2.56
N ILE A 32 -10.16 -16.96 3.83
CA ILE A 32 -10.12 -15.56 4.30
C ILE A 32 -8.91 -14.86 3.69
N LEU A 33 -7.74 -15.49 3.65
CA LEU A 33 -6.54 -14.93 3.05
C LEU A 33 -6.72 -14.66 1.55
N LEU A 34 -7.30 -15.61 0.80
CA LEU A 34 -7.63 -15.43 -0.62
C LEU A 34 -8.70 -14.36 -0.82
N PHE A 35 -9.72 -14.31 0.03
CA PHE A 35 -10.74 -13.26 0.02
C PHE A 35 -10.15 -11.88 0.35
N LEU A 36 -9.18 -11.81 1.27
CA LEU A 36 -8.45 -10.58 1.60
C LEU A 36 -7.55 -10.10 0.44
N ILE A 37 -7.06 -11.02 -0.38
CA ILE A 37 -6.26 -10.74 -1.58
C ILE A 37 -7.15 -10.20 -2.71
N GLU A 38 -8.31 -10.80 -2.97
CA GLU A 38 -9.26 -10.34 -4.00
C GLU A 38 -9.95 -9.01 -3.64
N TYR A 39 -10.27 -8.78 -2.36
CA TYR A 39 -11.05 -7.62 -1.90
C TYR A 39 -10.21 -6.46 -1.35
N LYS A 40 -8.93 -6.40 -1.75
CA LYS A 40 -7.87 -5.52 -1.22
C LYS A 40 -8.30 -4.05 -1.06
N GLN A 41 -9.12 -3.53 -1.98
CA GLN A 41 -9.55 -2.13 -1.98
C GLN A 41 -10.74 -1.79 -1.06
N ALA A 42 -11.56 -2.76 -0.64
CA ALA A 42 -12.73 -2.50 0.22
C ALA A 42 -12.49 -2.81 1.70
N ILE A 43 -11.44 -3.56 2.03
CA ILE A 43 -11.10 -3.93 3.42
C ILE A 43 -10.50 -2.76 4.18
N VAL A 44 -9.59 -2.00 3.56
CA VAL A 44 -8.96 -0.82 4.17
C VAL A 44 -10.00 0.23 4.61
N PRO A 45 -10.96 0.67 3.76
CA PRO A 45 -11.98 1.61 4.19
C PRO A 45 -12.94 1.01 5.22
N SER A 46 -13.22 -0.31 5.15
CA SER A 46 -14.07 -0.98 6.14
C SER A 46 -13.43 -1.01 7.53
N ILE A 47 -12.14 -1.34 7.62
CA ILE A 47 -11.37 -1.30 8.86
C ILE A 47 -11.30 0.14 9.39
N ALA A 48 -11.00 1.11 8.53
CA ALA A 48 -11.00 2.53 8.91
C ALA A 48 -12.36 3.00 9.46
N CYS A 49 -13.47 2.62 8.81
CA CYS A 49 -14.83 2.92 9.27
C CYS A 49 -15.12 2.31 10.66
N VAL A 50 -14.75 1.05 10.89
CA VAL A 50 -14.92 0.40 12.20
C VAL A 50 -14.11 1.13 13.27
N PHE A 51 -12.87 1.51 12.98
CA PHE A 51 -12.04 2.28 13.91
C PHE A 51 -12.65 3.66 14.21
N VAL A 52 -13.16 4.38 13.21
CA VAL A 52 -13.84 5.67 13.39
C VAL A 52 -15.10 5.53 14.27
N ILE A 53 -15.91 4.50 14.03
CA ILE A 53 -17.11 4.23 14.84
C ILE A 53 -16.69 3.94 16.28
N VAL A 54 -15.66 3.12 16.50
CA VAL A 54 -15.12 2.84 17.84
C VAL A 54 -14.59 4.11 18.50
N ILE A 55 -13.88 4.98 17.78
CA ILE A 55 -13.38 6.27 18.27
C ILE A 55 -14.56 7.15 18.74
N VAL A 56 -15.60 7.30 17.92
CA VAL A 56 -16.78 8.10 18.25
C VAL A 56 -17.51 7.50 19.46
N CYS A 57 -17.73 6.19 19.48
CA CYS A 57 -18.39 5.50 20.60
C CYS A 57 -17.62 5.66 21.91
N VAL A 58 -16.29 5.53 21.90
CA VAL A 58 -15.44 5.67 23.09
C VAL A 58 -15.42 7.12 23.57
N ILE A 59 -15.29 8.11 22.68
CA ILE A 59 -15.26 9.53 23.06
C ILE A 59 -16.62 10.01 23.60
N VAL A 60 -17.72 9.59 22.96
CA VAL A 60 -19.08 9.99 23.34
C VAL A 60 -19.50 9.35 24.66
N LYS A 61 -19.18 8.07 24.89
CA LYS A 61 -19.49 7.40 26.17
C LYS A 61 -18.52 7.77 27.30
N ALA A 62 -17.32 8.25 27.00
CA ALA A 62 -16.36 8.64 28.02
C ALA A 62 -16.80 9.93 28.74
N LYS A 63 -17.28 9.79 29.99
CA LYS A 63 -17.40 10.88 30.95
C LYS A 63 -16.02 11.23 31.54
N ALA A 64 -15.05 11.48 30.66
CA ALA A 64 -13.66 11.74 31.00
C ALA A 64 -13.28 13.20 30.75
N SER A 65 -12.28 13.69 31.51
CA SER A 65 -11.69 15.03 31.32
C SER A 65 -11.23 15.26 29.87
N GLN A 66 -11.36 16.49 29.38
CA GLN A 66 -10.95 16.93 28.04
C GLN A 66 -9.54 16.45 27.66
N LYS A 67 -8.60 16.47 28.63
CA LYS A 67 -7.22 16.01 28.42
C LYS A 67 -7.12 14.50 28.16
N ARG A 68 -7.93 13.68 28.84
CA ARG A 68 -7.99 12.23 28.61
C ARG A 68 -8.63 11.94 27.25
N LYS A 69 -9.68 12.67 26.87
CA LYS A 69 -10.31 12.53 25.54
C LYS A 69 -9.31 12.83 24.42
N LEU A 70 -8.54 13.91 24.54
CA LEU A 70 -7.49 14.26 23.57
C LEU A 70 -6.39 13.19 23.50
N PHE A 71 -5.89 12.72 24.64
CA PHE A 71 -4.86 11.70 24.68
C PHE A 71 -5.33 10.38 24.04
N THR A 72 -6.55 9.95 24.35
CA THR A 72 -7.16 8.76 23.73
C THR A 72 -7.33 8.94 22.23
N ALA A 73 -7.76 10.11 21.76
CA ALA A 73 -7.88 10.38 20.32
C ALA A 73 -6.52 10.30 19.61
N VAL A 74 -5.47 10.93 20.16
CA VAL A 74 -4.11 10.90 19.59
C VAL A 74 -3.57 9.47 19.53
N PHE A 75 -3.72 8.70 20.61
CA PHE A 75 -3.26 7.32 20.67
C PHE A 75 -3.97 6.43 19.65
N LEU A 76 -5.28 6.64 19.44
CA LEU A 76 -6.05 5.91 18.44
C LEU A 76 -5.64 6.29 17.01
N ILE A 77 -5.43 7.57 16.72
CA ILE A 77 -4.91 8.03 15.41
C ILE A 77 -3.56 7.38 15.13
N MET A 78 -2.66 7.37 16.12
CA MET A 78 -1.35 6.71 16.00
C MET A 78 -1.50 5.21 15.78
N GLY A 79 -2.44 4.55 16.46
CA GLY A 79 -2.75 3.13 16.26
C GLY A 79 -3.25 2.82 14.84
N VAL A 80 -4.17 3.63 14.30
CA VAL A 80 -4.66 3.48 12.92
C VAL A 80 -3.52 3.66 11.91
N TYR A 81 -2.68 4.67 12.09
CA TYR A 81 -1.51 4.89 11.24
C TYR A 81 -0.54 3.70 11.29
N ALA A 82 -0.25 3.18 12.48
CA ALA A 82 0.60 2.00 12.65
C ALA A 82 0.00 0.76 11.95
N CYS A 83 -1.31 0.53 12.05
CA CYS A 83 -1.99 -0.55 11.33
C CYS A 83 -1.89 -0.39 9.81
N ALA A 84 -2.05 0.83 9.29
CA ALA A 84 -1.92 1.10 7.86
C ALA A 84 -0.47 0.89 7.37
N CYS A 85 0.54 1.31 8.13
CA CYS A 85 1.95 1.00 7.82
C CYS A 85 2.23 -0.50 7.86
N LEU A 86 1.71 -1.22 8.86
CA LEU A 86 1.86 -2.68 8.96
C LEU A 86 1.18 -3.38 7.77
N TYR A 87 0.02 -2.89 7.34
CA TYR A 87 -0.68 -3.43 6.19
C TYR A 87 0.16 -3.31 4.90
N GLU A 88 0.71 -2.13 4.62
CA GLU A 88 1.59 -1.95 3.46
C GLU A 88 2.87 -2.78 3.56
N PHE A 89 3.41 -2.95 4.77
CA PHE A 89 4.58 -3.79 4.99
C PHE A 89 4.29 -5.28 4.75
N VAL A 90 3.13 -5.78 5.17
CA VAL A 90 2.72 -7.18 5.00
C VAL A 90 2.29 -7.46 3.56
N MET A 91 1.64 -6.50 2.90
CA MET A 91 1.05 -6.66 1.56
C MET A 91 1.58 -5.64 0.54
N PRO A 92 2.91 -5.56 0.34
CA PRO A 92 3.50 -4.55 -0.52
C PRO A 92 3.06 -4.74 -1.97
N THR A 93 2.71 -3.64 -2.63
CA THR A 93 2.51 -3.65 -4.08
C THR A 93 3.84 -3.97 -4.76
N GLN A 94 3.82 -5.00 -5.59
CA GLN A 94 4.99 -5.52 -6.28
C GLN A 94 5.21 -4.70 -7.56
N TYR A 95 6.24 -3.86 -7.56
CA TYR A 95 6.69 -3.18 -8.78
C TYR A 95 7.93 -3.89 -9.29
N SER A 96 7.90 -4.22 -10.57
CA SER A 96 8.92 -5.05 -11.22
C SER A 96 9.36 -4.44 -12.55
N ARG A 97 10.29 -5.14 -13.23
CA ARG A 97 10.77 -4.82 -14.59
C ARG A 97 11.24 -3.37 -14.74
N CYS A 98 11.96 -2.86 -13.74
CA CYS A 98 12.32 -1.44 -13.69
C CYS A 98 13.12 -0.95 -14.90
N ASP A 99 13.99 -1.79 -15.47
CA ASP A 99 14.76 -1.43 -16.66
C ASP A 99 13.85 -1.24 -17.89
N PHE A 100 12.88 -2.14 -18.06
CA PHE A 100 11.89 -2.06 -19.14
C PHE A 100 11.04 -0.79 -19.04
N TYR A 101 10.49 -0.50 -17.86
CA TYR A 101 9.65 0.69 -17.67
C TYR A 101 10.47 1.98 -17.74
N SER A 102 11.68 1.99 -17.20
CA SER A 102 12.57 3.14 -17.33
C SER A 102 12.93 3.42 -18.79
N GLN A 103 13.15 2.38 -19.60
CA GLN A 103 13.38 2.57 -21.04
C GLN A 103 12.11 3.04 -21.76
N LYS A 104 10.96 2.40 -21.49
CA LYS A 104 9.69 2.68 -22.15
C LYS A 104 9.14 4.07 -21.85
N LEU A 105 9.36 4.58 -20.63
CA LEU A 105 8.82 5.86 -20.15
C LEU A 105 9.87 6.97 -20.12
N ASN A 106 10.98 6.82 -20.87
CA ASN A 106 12.03 7.84 -20.96
C ASN A 106 12.70 8.19 -19.61
N GLY A 107 12.85 7.22 -18.70
CA GLY A 107 13.65 7.33 -17.49
C GLY A 107 15.16 7.26 -17.75
N GLY A 108 15.90 6.69 -16.80
CA GLY A 108 17.37 6.60 -16.86
C GLY A 108 18.07 7.81 -16.26
N VAL A 109 19.33 8.02 -16.63
CA VAL A 109 20.13 9.16 -16.13
C VAL A 109 19.82 10.41 -16.95
N LYS A 110 19.49 11.51 -16.28
CA LYS A 110 19.13 12.79 -16.88
C LYS A 110 19.88 13.92 -16.20
N ILE A 111 20.17 14.98 -16.96
CA ILE A 111 20.81 16.19 -16.47
C ILE A 111 19.74 17.26 -16.37
N LEU A 112 19.46 17.74 -15.16
CA LEU A 112 18.46 18.77 -14.88
C LEU A 112 19.14 19.85 -14.03
N ASN A 113 19.07 21.11 -14.46
CA ASN A 113 19.79 22.23 -13.82
C ASN A 113 21.28 21.96 -13.56
N GLY A 114 21.95 21.23 -14.47
CA GLY A 114 23.38 20.90 -14.36
C GLY A 114 23.72 19.77 -13.37
N GLU A 115 22.72 19.17 -12.73
CA GLU A 115 22.90 18.03 -11.83
C GLU A 115 22.43 16.72 -12.48
N ASN A 116 23.13 15.63 -12.15
CA ASN A 116 22.78 14.29 -12.59
C ASN A 116 21.72 13.68 -11.66
N TYR A 117 20.61 13.27 -12.26
CA TYR A 117 19.54 12.53 -11.59
C TYR A 117 19.35 11.17 -12.25
N LYS A 118 19.14 10.13 -11.45
CA LYS A 118 18.72 8.81 -11.94
C LYS A 118 17.22 8.67 -11.74
N ILE A 119 16.50 8.56 -12.84
CA ILE A 119 15.07 8.32 -12.90
C ILE A 119 14.82 6.82 -13.07
N SER A 120 14.23 6.16 -12.09
CA SER A 120 13.87 4.74 -12.15
C SER A 120 12.36 4.59 -12.11
N LEU A 121 11.80 3.92 -13.11
CA LEU A 121 10.40 3.57 -13.16
C LEU A 121 10.25 2.06 -13.07
N CYS A 122 9.30 1.59 -12.26
CA CYS A 122 8.93 0.18 -12.15
C CYS A 122 7.41 0.08 -12.23
N GLY A 123 6.87 -0.96 -12.87
CA GLY A 123 5.42 -1.12 -13.05
C GLY A 123 4.88 -2.40 -12.42
N THR A 124 3.56 -2.47 -12.25
CA THR A 124 2.87 -3.65 -11.73
C THR A 124 2.56 -4.69 -12.81
N GLY A 125 2.61 -4.29 -14.09
CA GLY A 125 2.39 -5.16 -15.24
C GLY A 125 1.09 -4.90 -16.00
N GLY A 126 0.19 -4.08 -15.45
CA GLY A 126 -1.17 -3.87 -15.97
C GLY A 126 -2.05 -5.10 -15.88
N ASP A 127 -3.32 -4.94 -16.26
CA ASP A 127 -4.25 -6.07 -16.47
C ASP A 127 -4.08 -6.69 -17.86
N ASP A 128 -4.86 -7.73 -18.18
CA ASP A 128 -4.85 -8.41 -19.48
C ASP A 128 -5.20 -7.47 -20.66
N MET A 129 -5.86 -6.34 -20.36
CA MET A 129 -6.19 -5.31 -21.32
C MET A 129 -5.08 -4.24 -21.42
N GLN A 130 -3.94 -4.40 -20.74
CA GLN A 130 -2.89 -3.39 -20.64
C GLN A 130 -3.39 -2.04 -20.08
N SER A 131 -4.47 -2.06 -19.32
CA SER A 131 -4.97 -0.92 -18.55
C SER A 131 -4.53 -1.05 -17.08
N GLY A 132 -4.55 0.08 -16.37
CA GLY A 132 -4.34 0.12 -14.92
C GLY A 132 -2.94 -0.30 -14.47
N ASP A 133 -1.92 -0.15 -15.32
CA ASP A 133 -0.54 -0.41 -14.92
C ASP A 133 -0.05 0.71 -14.00
N GLU A 134 0.16 0.39 -12.73
CA GLU A 134 0.66 1.35 -11.76
C GLU A 134 2.17 1.47 -11.90
N ILE A 135 2.64 2.69 -12.13
CA ILE A 135 4.04 3.01 -12.27
C ILE A 135 4.53 3.72 -11.01
N ARG A 136 5.60 3.18 -10.43
CA ARG A 136 6.39 3.82 -9.38
C ARG A 136 7.58 4.53 -10.00
N LEU A 137 7.56 5.85 -10.00
CA LEU A 137 8.65 6.74 -10.37
C LEU A 137 9.50 7.06 -9.14
N ARG A 138 10.81 6.84 -9.23
CA ARG A 138 11.79 7.21 -8.21
C ARG A 138 12.87 8.09 -8.81
N VAL A 139 13.20 9.17 -8.11
CA VAL A 139 14.27 10.09 -8.47
C VAL A 139 15.39 9.96 -7.45
N PHE A 140 16.58 9.67 -7.94
CA PHE A 140 17.79 9.61 -7.13
C PHE A 140 18.77 10.70 -7.57
N ASN A 141 19.56 11.22 -6.63
CA ASN A 141 20.68 12.09 -6.97
C ASN A 141 21.87 11.30 -7.55
N GLY A 142 22.92 12.00 -7.97
CA GLY A 142 24.15 11.39 -8.47
C GLY A 142 24.89 10.48 -7.48
N ALA A 143 24.64 10.61 -6.18
CA ALA A 143 25.16 9.73 -5.13
C ALA A 143 24.27 8.49 -4.87
N GLY A 144 23.15 8.35 -5.58
CA GLY A 144 22.21 7.24 -5.40
C GLY A 144 21.22 7.42 -4.23
N VAL A 145 21.13 8.60 -3.63
CA VAL A 145 20.17 8.91 -2.56
C VAL A 145 18.79 9.17 -3.15
N LEU A 146 17.77 8.49 -2.63
CA LEU A 146 16.38 8.70 -3.01
C LEU A 146 15.91 10.11 -2.58
N LEU A 147 15.50 10.91 -3.57
CA LEU A 147 15.03 12.29 -3.37
C LEU A 147 13.50 12.41 -3.45
N ALA A 148 12.86 11.67 -4.35
CA ALA A 148 11.41 11.70 -4.53
C ALA A 148 10.90 10.35 -5.01
N THR A 149 9.67 10.01 -4.62
CA THR A 149 8.90 8.93 -5.24
C THR A 149 7.54 9.48 -5.66
N ARG A 150 6.99 8.97 -6.76
CA ARG A 150 5.63 9.22 -7.24
C ARG A 150 5.03 7.92 -7.77
N HIS A 151 3.71 7.86 -7.70
CA HIS A 151 2.91 6.78 -8.23
C HIS A 151 1.88 7.36 -9.18
N PHE A 152 1.69 6.72 -10.33
CA PHE A 152 0.69 7.11 -11.32
C PHE A 152 0.25 5.90 -12.13
N SER A 153 -0.96 5.97 -12.70
CA SER A 153 -1.50 4.91 -13.55
C SER A 153 -1.28 5.21 -15.01
N VAL A 154 -0.88 4.20 -15.79
CA VAL A 154 -0.75 4.29 -17.24
C VAL A 154 -1.76 3.34 -17.87
N ASN A 155 -2.49 3.85 -18.88
CA ASN A 155 -3.27 3.02 -19.78
C ASN A 155 -2.56 2.94 -21.13
N TRP A 156 -2.09 1.75 -21.49
CA TRP A 156 -1.28 1.55 -22.70
C TRP A 156 -2.13 1.57 -23.99
N ASN A 157 -3.45 1.46 -23.88
CA ASN A 157 -4.37 1.47 -25.03
C ASN A 157 -4.83 2.86 -25.44
N GLU A 158 -4.56 3.88 -24.63
CA GLU A 158 -4.96 5.25 -24.93
C GLU A 158 -3.86 5.98 -25.72
N ASN A 159 -4.26 6.83 -26.67
CA ASN A 159 -3.34 7.58 -27.53
C ASN A 159 -2.69 8.80 -26.84
N PHE A 160 -2.65 8.82 -25.50
CA PHE A 160 -2.07 9.92 -24.75
C PHE A 160 -0.56 9.74 -24.56
N PRO A 161 0.19 10.84 -24.39
CA PRO A 161 1.59 10.74 -24.00
C PRO A 161 1.70 10.01 -22.66
N SER A 162 2.46 8.92 -22.66
CA SER A 162 2.76 8.15 -21.45
C SER A 162 4.20 8.35 -20.98
N SER A 163 5.11 8.72 -21.90
CA SER A 163 6.52 8.94 -21.58
C SER A 163 6.74 10.20 -20.74
N LEU A 164 7.77 10.18 -19.88
CA LEU A 164 8.19 11.35 -19.14
C LEU A 164 8.72 12.44 -20.08
N GLU A 165 8.30 13.67 -19.83
CA GLU A 165 8.86 14.86 -20.45
C GLU A 165 9.72 15.62 -19.46
N TYR A 166 10.81 16.23 -19.96
CA TYR A 166 11.78 16.92 -19.14
C TYR A 166 11.79 18.40 -19.52
N GLY A 167 11.40 19.24 -18.57
CA GLY A 167 11.61 20.68 -18.61
C GLY A 167 12.95 21.07 -18.00
N PRO A 168 13.27 22.38 -17.97
CA PRO A 168 14.51 22.86 -17.35
C PRO A 168 14.59 22.53 -15.86
N ASP A 169 13.47 22.62 -15.15
CA ASP A 169 13.36 22.52 -13.69
C ASP A 169 12.27 21.52 -13.25
N ARG A 170 11.79 20.66 -14.15
CA ARG A 170 10.68 19.74 -13.84
C ARG A 170 10.68 18.48 -14.70
N ILE A 171 10.06 17.46 -14.16
CA ILE A 171 9.65 16.25 -14.88
C ILE A 171 8.13 16.28 -14.98
N THR A 172 7.60 16.15 -16.19
CA THR A 172 6.18 15.99 -16.43
C THR A 172 5.88 14.50 -16.62
N TYR A 173 4.82 14.04 -15.96
CA TYR A 173 4.31 12.68 -16.04
C TYR A 173 2.79 12.71 -16.14
N TYR A 174 2.21 11.62 -16.65
CA TYR A 174 0.79 11.56 -16.95
C TYR A 174 0.12 10.46 -16.13
N ASP A 175 -0.89 10.83 -15.33
CA ASP A 175 -1.60 9.95 -14.41
C ASP A 175 -3.06 9.77 -14.84
N ASN A 176 -3.41 8.56 -15.27
CA ASN A 176 -4.76 8.25 -15.75
C ASN A 176 -5.78 8.02 -14.62
N ASN A 177 -5.36 7.95 -13.37
CA ASN A 177 -6.26 7.72 -12.22
C ASN A 177 -6.56 9.01 -11.43
N GLY A 178 -5.93 10.14 -11.79
CA GLY A 178 -6.04 11.41 -11.08
C GLY A 178 -7.12 12.36 -11.62
N SER A 179 -7.40 13.42 -10.86
CA SER A 179 -8.27 14.52 -11.33
C SER A 179 -7.66 15.31 -12.48
N ASP A 180 -6.32 15.39 -12.52
CA ASP A 180 -5.57 16.02 -13.60
C ASP A 180 -4.67 14.97 -14.23
N PHE A 181 -4.77 14.85 -15.54
CA PHE A 181 -3.98 13.91 -16.32
C PHE A 181 -2.48 14.27 -16.30
N GLU A 182 -2.14 15.54 -16.47
CA GLU A 182 -0.75 16.02 -16.47
C GLU A 182 -0.31 16.44 -15.06
N LYS A 183 0.83 15.92 -14.61
CA LYS A 183 1.43 16.22 -13.30
C LYS A 183 2.90 16.58 -13.44
N HIS A 184 3.40 17.34 -12.47
CA HIS A 184 4.77 17.83 -12.47
C HIS A 184 5.50 17.48 -11.18
N LEU A 185 6.78 17.12 -11.32
CA LEU A 185 7.75 16.99 -10.24
C LEU A 185 8.88 17.98 -10.47
N PHE A 186 8.95 19.02 -9.64
CA PHE A 186 9.99 20.05 -9.75
C PHE A 186 11.35 19.55 -9.28
N MET A 187 12.41 20.16 -9.84
CA MET A 187 13.81 19.84 -9.63
C MET A 187 14.60 21.08 -9.17
N PRO A 188 15.37 20.98 -8.08
CA PRO A 188 15.52 19.81 -7.21
C PRO A 188 14.22 19.50 -6.43
N PRO A 189 13.96 18.23 -6.08
CA PRO A 189 12.80 17.86 -5.27
C PRO A 189 12.82 18.56 -3.92
N THR A 190 11.63 18.87 -3.39
CA THR A 190 11.50 19.60 -2.13
C THR A 190 11.84 18.71 -0.93
N ALA A 191 12.10 19.33 0.23
CA ALA A 191 12.24 18.58 1.48
C ALA A 191 10.99 17.75 1.81
N LEU A 192 9.80 18.22 1.45
CA LEU A 192 8.56 17.47 1.61
C LEU A 192 8.55 16.21 0.73
N ASP A 193 9.06 16.30 -0.51
CA ASP A 193 9.19 15.15 -1.41
C ASP A 193 10.13 14.09 -0.85
N TRP A 194 11.23 14.54 -0.25
CA TRP A 194 12.18 13.66 0.41
C TRP A 194 11.57 12.89 1.59
N VAL A 195 10.74 13.59 2.37
CA VAL A 195 10.02 13.01 3.52
C VAL A 195 8.96 12.04 3.03
N ARG A 196 8.15 12.42 2.02
CA ARG A 196 7.14 11.53 1.41
C ARG A 196 7.75 10.27 0.81
N ALA A 197 8.89 10.38 0.13
CA ALA A 197 9.58 9.24 -0.47
C ALA A 197 10.01 8.15 0.54
N ARG A 198 10.01 8.46 1.84
CA ARG A 198 10.39 7.56 2.94
C ARG A 198 9.21 7.13 3.80
N MET A 199 8.04 7.74 3.61
CA MET A 199 6.84 7.41 4.36
C MET A 199 5.89 6.59 3.48
N PRO A 200 5.54 5.35 3.88
CA PRO A 200 4.75 4.44 3.05
C PRO A 200 3.39 5.04 2.63
N LEU A 201 2.71 5.72 3.56
CA LEU A 201 1.31 6.17 3.41
C LEU A 201 1.12 7.55 2.76
N PHE A 202 2.19 8.28 2.47
CA PHE A 202 2.11 9.66 1.95
C PHE A 202 2.59 9.79 0.51
N ASN A 203 2.72 8.67 -0.18
CA ASN A 203 3.42 8.58 -1.45
C ASN A 203 2.57 7.94 -2.55
#